data_AF-A0ABD0SFH5-F1
#
_entry.id   AF-A0ABD0SFH5-F1
#
_cell.length_a   1.000
_cell.length_b   1.000
_cell.length_c   1.000
_cell.angle_alpha   90.00
_cell.angle_beta   90.00
_cell.angle_gamma   90.00
#
_symmetry.space_group_name_H-M   'P 1'
#
loop_
_entity.id
_entity.type
_entity.pdbx_description
1 polymer ?
#
loop_
_entity_poly.entity_id
_entity_poly.type
_entity_poly.pdbx_seq_one_letter_code
_entity_poly.pdbx_strand_id
1 'polypeptide(L)'
;MKLLTIQLHMWFFEAETVCKMEINRNGSNGEWTNILEIYTNILDAFKIYGNVFQVQILYLIIEIFSHALMYVQVFIETGKRGSINKIMTLGVLLIIMLMKSLLSLTMLCAHCEKFYKTIDIAESFCASMMDINLSGEAKRFFKNVRRLKIADFQKLSVCGLVCIDAALPLQLSALVATYTVVLLQVAFI
;
A
#
# COMPACT_ATOMS: atom_id res chain seq x y z
N MET A 1 0.81 6.70 -5.65
CA MET A 1 0.64 5.26 -6.00
C MET A 1 0.04 4.99 -7.38
N LYS A 2 -1.18 5.45 -7.72
CA LYS A 2 -1.81 5.15 -9.04
C LYS A 2 -0.90 5.45 -10.25
N LEU A 3 -0.20 6.59 -10.22
CA LEU A 3 0.74 6.97 -11.27
C LEU A 3 1.92 5.99 -11.40
N LEU A 4 2.53 5.60 -10.28
CA LEU A 4 3.63 4.62 -10.24
C LEU A 4 3.16 3.24 -10.75
N THR A 5 1.93 2.83 -10.41
CA THR A 5 1.34 1.60 -10.95
C THR A 5 1.18 1.68 -12.47
N ILE A 6 0.74 2.82 -13.01
CA ILE A 6 0.61 3.01 -14.47
C ILE A 6 1.98 2.99 -15.14
N GLN A 7 2.97 3.70 -14.57
CA GLN A 7 4.35 3.70 -15.07
C GLN A 7 4.95 2.29 -15.09
N LEU A 8 4.73 1.49 -14.04
CA LEU A 8 5.20 0.11 -13.98
C LEU A 8 4.51 -0.79 -15.01
N HIS A 9 3.22 -0.56 -15.30
CA HIS A 9 2.53 -1.26 -16.38
C HIS A 9 3.05 -0.87 -17.77
N MET A 10 3.34 0.41 -18.01
CA MET A 10 3.96 0.86 -19.26
C MET A 10 5.35 0.23 -19.44
N TRP A 11 6.16 0.26 -18.38
CA TRP A 11 7.45 -0.41 -18.35
C TRP A 11 7.35 -1.91 -18.66
N PHE A 12 6.36 -2.60 -18.09
CA PHE A 12 6.12 -4.02 -18.36
C PHE A 12 5.82 -4.27 -19.83
N PHE A 13 4.95 -3.46 -20.44
CA PHE A 13 4.60 -3.58 -21.85
C PHE A 13 5.79 -3.30 -22.77
N GLU A 14 6.62 -2.31 -22.43
CA GLU A 14 7.86 -1.98 -23.13
C GLU A 14 8.88 -3.14 -23.06
N ALA A 15 9.08 -3.71 -21.86
CA ALA A 15 9.94 -4.89 -21.70
C ALA A 15 9.44 -6.10 -22.50
N GLU A 16 8.13 -6.35 -22.53
CA GLU A 16 7.53 -7.42 -23.32
C GLU A 16 7.71 -7.21 -24.83
N THR A 17 7.54 -5.97 -25.30
CA THR A 17 7.69 -5.63 -26.72
C THR A 17 9.14 -5.76 -27.18
N VAL A 18 10.11 -5.27 -26.42
CA VAL A 18 11.54 -5.46 -26.72
C VAL A 18 11.90 -6.94 -26.74
N CYS A 19 11.38 -7.74 -25.78
CA CYS A 19 11.59 -9.19 -25.79
C CYS A 19 11.09 -9.86 -27.07
N LYS A 20 9.89 -9.50 -27.56
CA LYS A 20 9.33 -10.03 -28.80
C LYS A 20 10.12 -9.59 -30.04
N MET A 21 10.67 -8.39 -30.03
CA MET A 21 11.52 -7.89 -31.12
C MET A 21 12.86 -8.61 -31.15
N GLU A 22 13.44 -8.90 -29.99
CA GLU A 22 14.74 -9.57 -29.88
C GLU A 22 14.71 -11.04 -30.30
N ILE A 23 13.59 -11.72 -30.07
CA ILE A 23 13.35 -13.05 -30.64
C ILE A 23 13.35 -13.00 -32.18
N ASN A 24 13.01 -11.85 -32.78
CA ASN A 24 12.90 -11.68 -34.24
C ASN A 24 14.11 -10.99 -34.89
N ARG A 25 14.99 -10.32 -34.14
CA ARG A 25 16.17 -9.60 -34.63
C ARG A 25 17.21 -9.46 -33.52
N ASN A 26 18.50 -9.53 -33.86
CA ASN A 26 19.58 -9.21 -32.92
C ASN A 26 19.36 -7.78 -32.35
N GLY A 27 18.86 -7.71 -31.11
CA GLY A 27 18.54 -6.48 -30.41
C GLY A 27 19.78 -5.63 -30.13
N SER A 28 19.58 -4.32 -29.97
CA SER A 28 20.64 -3.37 -29.67
C SER A 28 20.83 -3.20 -28.16
N ASN A 29 22.07 -3.21 -27.68
CA ASN A 29 22.42 -3.21 -26.26
C ASN A 29 21.91 -1.98 -25.47
N GLY A 30 21.59 -0.87 -26.16
CA GLY A 30 21.13 0.37 -25.54
C GLY A 30 19.71 0.28 -24.95
N GLU A 31 18.83 -0.51 -25.56
CA GLU A 31 17.39 -0.56 -25.21
C GLU A 31 17.17 -1.15 -23.81
N TRP A 32 17.86 -2.25 -23.47
CA TRP A 32 17.76 -2.89 -22.16
C TRP A 32 18.24 -2.00 -21.01
N THR A 33 19.28 -1.18 -21.26
CA THR A 33 19.80 -0.27 -20.24
C THR A 33 18.80 0.82 -19.90
N ASN A 34 18.14 1.40 -20.92
CA ASN A 34 17.10 2.41 -20.73
C ASN A 34 15.89 1.84 -19.97
N ILE A 35 15.44 0.63 -20.32
CA ILE A 35 14.32 -0.03 -19.63
C ILE A 35 14.68 -0.31 -18.16
N LEU A 36 15.92 -0.71 -17.85
CA LEU A 36 16.36 -0.94 -16.48
C LEU A 36 16.42 0.36 -15.67
N GLU A 37 16.85 1.45 -16.29
CA GLU A 37 16.87 2.77 -15.67
C GLU A 37 15.46 3.24 -15.32
N ILE A 38 14.49 3.07 -16.22
CA ILE A 38 13.07 3.37 -15.94
C ILE A 38 12.57 2.57 -14.73
N TYR A 39 12.87 1.27 -14.66
CA TYR A 39 12.49 0.44 -13.51
C TYR A 39 13.08 0.96 -12.19
N THR A 40 14.36 1.31 -12.22
CA THR A 40 15.10 1.83 -11.06
C THR A 40 14.48 3.15 -10.59
N ASN A 41 14.20 4.06 -11.52
CA ASN A 41 13.53 5.33 -11.25
C ASN A 41 12.13 5.14 -10.63
N ILE A 42 11.37 4.13 -11.05
CA ILE A 42 10.06 3.80 -10.45
C ILE A 42 10.23 3.34 -8.99
N LEU A 43 11.21 2.49 -8.70
CA LEU A 43 11.48 2.02 -7.34
C LEU A 43 11.95 3.16 -6.43
N ASP A 44 12.84 4.02 -6.92
CA ASP A 44 13.31 5.19 -6.18
C ASP A 44 12.18 6.18 -5.90
N ALA A 45 11.32 6.44 -6.89
CA ALA A 45 10.14 7.28 -6.69
C ALA A 45 9.18 6.67 -5.65
N PHE A 46 9.02 5.35 -5.62
CA PHE A 46 8.24 4.67 -4.59
C PHE A 46 8.88 4.80 -3.19
N LYS A 47 10.20 4.70 -3.08
CA LYS A 47 10.94 4.90 -1.82
C LYS A 47 10.81 6.32 -1.30
N ILE A 48 10.94 7.33 -2.17
CA ILE A 48 10.72 8.74 -1.83
C ILE A 48 9.28 8.96 -1.37
N TYR A 49 8.30 8.42 -2.11
CA TYR A 49 6.90 8.47 -1.70
C TYR A 49 6.71 7.87 -0.30
N GLY A 50 7.31 6.71 -0.03
CA GLY A 50 7.24 6.08 1.27
C GLY A 50 7.74 6.98 2.39
N ASN A 51 8.93 7.55 2.24
CA ASN A 51 9.55 8.43 3.24
C ASN A 51 8.74 9.70 3.49
N VAL A 52 8.18 10.32 2.45
CA VAL A 52 7.40 11.56 2.56
C VAL A 52 6.07 11.32 3.26
N PHE A 53 5.37 10.26 2.90
CA PHE A 53 4.02 10.00 3.42
C PHE A 53 4.01 9.22 4.74
N GLN A 54 5.15 8.69 5.19
CA GLN A 54 5.24 7.89 6.41
C GLN A 54 4.62 8.57 7.64
N VAL A 55 4.97 9.83 7.91
CA VAL A 55 4.46 10.60 9.05
C VAL A 55 2.96 10.87 8.89
N GLN A 56 2.51 11.16 7.68
CA GLN A 56 1.10 11.41 7.41
C GLN A 56 0.24 10.16 7.61
N ILE A 57 0.75 8.98 7.22
CA ILE A 57 0.04 7.71 7.41
C ILE A 57 0.02 7.33 8.89
N LEU A 58 1.12 7.56 9.62
CA LEU A 58 1.14 7.38 11.07
C LEU A 58 0.09 8.25 11.76
N TYR A 59 0.05 9.52 11.39
CA TYR A 59 -0.94 10.46 11.91
C TYR A 59 -2.36 9.97 11.63
N LEU A 60 -2.66 9.51 10.41
CA LEU A 60 -3.96 8.96 10.06
C LEU A 60 -4.34 7.73 10.91
N ILE A 61 -3.40 6.82 11.17
CA ILE A 61 -3.65 5.63 12.00
C ILE A 61 -3.98 6.03 13.44
N ILE A 62 -3.16 6.92 14.02
CA ILE A 62 -3.37 7.43 15.38
C ILE A 62 -4.69 8.19 15.46
N GLU A 63 -4.98 9.04 14.49
CA GLU A 63 -6.21 9.82 14.40
C GLU A 63 -7.45 8.91 14.39
N ILE A 64 -7.46 7.87 13.55
CA ILE A 64 -8.57 6.90 13.49
C ILE A 64 -8.74 6.19 14.84
N PHE A 65 -7.64 5.73 15.43
CA PHE A 65 -7.68 5.02 16.72
C PHE A 65 -8.21 5.93 17.84
N SER A 66 -7.62 7.11 18.00
CA SER A 66 -7.99 8.07 19.04
C SER A 66 -9.43 8.56 18.87
N HIS A 67 -9.86 8.91 17.65
CA HIS A 67 -11.24 9.32 17.42
C HIS A 67 -12.22 8.19 17.72
N ALA A 68 -11.94 6.95 17.32
CA ALA A 68 -12.83 5.84 17.61
C ALA A 68 -13.05 5.64 19.12
N LEU A 69 -11.98 5.67 19.92
CA LEU A 69 -12.09 5.55 21.38
C LEU A 69 -12.77 6.76 22.02
N MET A 70 -12.46 7.96 21.56
CA MET A 70 -13.13 9.18 22.02
C MET A 70 -14.63 9.15 21.74
N TYR A 71 -15.06 8.61 20.59
CA TYR A 71 -16.46 8.48 20.26
C TYR A 71 -17.17 7.52 21.21
N VAL A 72 -16.58 6.36 21.50
CA VAL A 72 -17.10 5.41 22.49
C VAL A 72 -17.26 6.09 23.86
N GLN A 73 -16.25 6.84 24.32
CA GLN A 73 -16.30 7.56 25.59
C GLN A 73 -17.42 8.60 25.63
N VAL A 74 -17.56 9.38 24.56
CA VAL A 74 -18.64 10.39 24.42
C VAL A 74 -20.01 9.72 24.44
N PHE A 75 -20.16 8.57 23.79
CA PHE A 75 -21.41 7.80 23.82
C PHE A 75 -21.76 7.32 25.23
N ILE A 76 -20.80 6.78 25.98
CA ILE A 76 -21.00 6.33 27.36
C ILE A 76 -21.46 7.50 28.24
N GLU A 77 -20.73 8.62 28.22
CA GLU A 77 -21.03 9.78 29.06
C GLU A 77 -22.34 10.48 28.69
N THR A 78 -22.65 10.55 27.39
CA THR A 78 -23.92 11.15 26.95
C THR A 78 -25.10 10.22 27.28
N GLY A 79 -24.90 8.90 27.17
CA GLY A 79 -25.88 7.89 27.59
C GLY A 79 -26.32 8.04 29.04
N LYS A 80 -25.36 8.29 29.95
CA LYS A 80 -25.65 8.55 31.38
C LYS A 80 -26.53 9.77 31.62
N ARG A 81 -26.51 10.78 30.73
CA ARG A 81 -27.28 12.03 30.86
C ARG A 81 -28.71 11.94 30.31
N GLY A 82 -29.11 10.82 29.69
CA GLY A 82 -30.50 10.55 29.28
C GLY A 82 -31.03 11.38 28.09
N SER A 83 -30.19 12.12 27.36
CA SER A 83 -30.64 12.96 26.23
C SER A 83 -30.60 12.22 24.88
N ILE A 84 -31.58 11.35 24.65
CA ILE A 84 -31.64 10.42 23.50
C ILE A 84 -31.46 11.11 22.14
N ASN A 85 -32.17 12.23 21.90
CA ASN A 85 -32.11 12.92 20.60
C ASN A 85 -30.71 13.49 20.29
N LYS A 86 -30.03 14.05 21.31
CA LYS A 86 -28.67 14.59 21.14
C LYS A 86 -27.65 13.47 20.92
N ILE A 87 -27.81 12.34 21.62
CA ILE A 87 -26.99 11.13 21.42
C ILE A 87 -27.10 10.65 19.98
N MET A 88 -28.32 10.57 19.45
CA MET A 88 -28.56 10.05 18.11
C MET A 88 -27.93 10.95 17.04
N THR A 89 -28.17 12.27 17.09
CA THR A 89 -27.60 13.22 16.10
C THR A 89 -26.08 13.27 16.17
N LEU A 90 -25.50 13.37 17.37
CA LEU A 90 -24.04 13.39 17.55
C LEU A 90 -23.43 12.07 17.07
N GLY A 91 -24.06 10.95 17.44
CA GLY A 91 -23.59 9.63 17.09
C GLY A 91 -23.51 9.38 15.59
N VAL A 92 -24.54 9.77 14.83
CA VAL A 92 -24.54 9.65 13.37
C VAL A 92 -23.39 10.46 12.76
N LEU A 93 -23.16 11.69 13.22
CA LEU A 93 -22.07 12.54 12.72
C LEU A 93 -20.69 11.90 12.97
N LEU A 94 -20.46 11.38 14.18
CA LEU A 94 -19.18 10.75 14.55
C LEU A 94 -18.93 9.47 13.75
N ILE A 95 -19.96 8.64 13.56
CA ILE A 95 -19.88 7.44 12.72
C ILE A 95 -19.51 7.81 11.27
N ILE A 96 -20.13 8.85 10.69
CA ILE A 96 -19.80 9.31 9.34
C ILE A 96 -18.33 9.74 9.24
N MET A 97 -17.83 10.49 10.23
CA MET A 97 -16.43 10.93 10.27
C MET A 97 -15.45 9.76 10.40
N LEU A 98 -15.78 8.77 11.25
CA LEU A 98 -14.97 7.55 11.40
C LEU A 98 -14.93 6.75 10.10
N MET A 99 -16.10 6.53 9.48
CA MET A 99 -16.22 5.80 8.23
C MET A 99 -15.45 6.49 7.10
N LYS A 100 -15.50 7.82 6.99
CA LYS A 100 -14.69 8.57 6.02
C LYS A 100 -13.19 8.33 6.20
N SER A 101 -12.72 8.30 7.45
CA SER A 101 -11.31 8.10 7.77
C SER A 101 -10.86 6.66 7.48
N LEU A 102 -11.68 5.68 7.87
CA LEU A 102 -11.45 4.25 7.57
C LEU A 102 -11.47 3.97 6.06
N LEU A 103 -12.39 4.57 5.30
CA LEU A 103 -12.44 4.46 3.84
C LEU A 103 -11.17 5.02 3.21
N SER A 104 -10.68 6.17 3.70
CA SER A 104 -9.45 6.78 3.20
C SER A 104 -8.23 5.89 3.45
N LEU A 105 -8.11 5.31 4.66
CA LEU A 105 -7.06 4.34 4.99
C LEU A 105 -7.16 3.09 4.12
N THR A 106 -8.38 2.57 3.90
CA THR A 106 -8.62 1.38 3.08
C THR A 106 -8.24 1.62 1.62
N MET A 107 -8.59 2.78 1.05
CA MET A 107 -8.20 3.15 -0.31
C MET A 107 -6.69 3.25 -0.47
N LEU A 108 -6.00 3.86 0.51
CA LEU A 108 -4.54 3.93 0.54
C LEU A 108 -3.92 2.52 0.54
N CYS A 109 -4.38 1.64 1.44
CA CYS A 109 -3.91 0.27 1.55
C CYS A 109 -4.16 -0.51 0.25
N ALA A 110 -5.35 -0.37 -0.36
CA ALA A 110 -5.68 -1.00 -1.63
C ALA A 110 -4.79 -0.52 -2.78
N HIS A 111 -4.44 0.77 -2.83
CA HIS A 111 -3.52 1.29 -3.84
C HIS A 111 -2.09 0.79 -3.65
N CYS A 112 -1.62 0.65 -2.41
CA CYS A 112 -0.31 0.07 -2.12
C CYS A 112 -0.28 -1.42 -2.50
N GLU A 113 -1.29 -2.18 -2.08
CA GLU A 113 -1.42 -3.60 -2.40
C GLU A 113 -1.48 -3.85 -3.92
N LYS A 114 -2.22 -3.03 -4.66
CA LYS A 114 -2.26 -3.11 -6.13
C LYS A 114 -0.88 -2.91 -6.73
N PHE A 115 -0.10 -1.94 -6.25
CA PHE A 115 1.25 -1.71 -6.73
C PHE A 115 2.19 -2.87 -6.38
N TYR A 116 2.11 -3.43 -5.18
CA TYR A 116 2.90 -4.60 -4.79
C TYR A 116 2.63 -5.79 -5.71
N LYS A 117 1.36 -6.05 -6.00
CA LYS A 117 0.97 -7.09 -6.97
C LYS A 117 1.54 -6.83 -8.36
N THR A 118 1.56 -5.58 -8.83
CA THR A 118 2.19 -5.27 -10.12
C THR A 118 3.70 -5.54 -10.11
N ILE A 119 4.39 -5.27 -9.00
CA ILE A 119 5.82 -5.64 -8.84
C ILE A 119 6.01 -7.16 -8.82
N ASP A 120 5.13 -7.90 -8.16
CA ASP A 120 5.20 -9.37 -8.13
C ASP A 120 4.93 -9.99 -9.51
N ILE A 121 4.02 -9.40 -10.28
CA ILE A 121 3.78 -9.78 -11.69
C ILE A 121 5.02 -9.51 -12.54
N ALA A 122 5.63 -8.32 -12.39
CA ALA A 122 6.87 -7.97 -13.09
C ALA A 122 8.00 -8.99 -12.77
N GLU A 123 8.15 -9.40 -11.52
CA GLU A 123 9.14 -10.42 -11.15
C GLU A 123 8.84 -11.78 -11.77
N SER A 124 7.57 -12.21 -11.70
CA SER A 124 7.13 -13.49 -12.26
C SER A 124 7.38 -13.56 -13.76
N PHE A 125 7.17 -12.44 -14.46
CA PHE A 125 7.53 -12.29 -15.87
C PHE A 125 9.04 -12.32 -16.10
N CYS A 126 9.82 -11.62 -15.29
CA CYS A 126 11.28 -11.70 -15.40
C CYS A 126 11.78 -13.12 -15.16
N ALA A 127 11.17 -13.87 -14.25
CA ALA A 127 11.50 -15.26 -13.98
C ALA A 127 11.19 -16.16 -15.18
N SER A 128 10.00 -16.04 -15.78
CA SER A 128 9.64 -16.84 -16.96
C SER A 128 10.50 -16.53 -18.20
N MET A 129 10.93 -15.27 -18.36
CA MET A 129 11.81 -14.88 -19.46
C MET A 129 13.22 -15.49 -19.35
N MET A 130 13.69 -15.85 -18.16
CA MET A 130 15.01 -16.49 -18.01
C MET A 130 15.09 -17.90 -18.60
N ASP A 131 13.95 -18.61 -18.68
CA ASP A 131 13.87 -19.97 -19.22
C ASP A 131 13.83 -20.00 -20.76
N ILE A 132 13.59 -18.84 -21.38
CA ILE A 132 13.56 -18.69 -22.84
C ILE A 132 14.98 -18.52 -23.39
N ASN A 133 15.20 -18.95 -24.64
CA ASN A 133 16.48 -18.81 -25.33
C ASN A 133 16.72 -17.37 -25.82
N LEU A 134 16.82 -16.44 -24.88
CA LEU A 134 17.13 -15.02 -25.11
C LEU A 134 18.64 -14.77 -25.15
N SER A 135 19.03 -13.60 -25.66
CA SER A 135 20.43 -13.15 -25.64
C SER A 135 20.98 -13.08 -24.21
N GLY A 136 22.31 -13.10 -24.10
CA GLY A 136 22.99 -12.93 -22.81
C GLY A 136 22.66 -11.59 -22.13
N GLU A 137 22.35 -10.56 -22.92
CA GLU A 137 22.04 -9.22 -22.41
C GLU A 137 20.63 -9.14 -21.86
N ALA A 138 19.64 -9.66 -22.59
CA ALA A 138 18.27 -9.78 -22.09
C ALA A 138 18.23 -10.60 -20.79
N LYS A 139 18.96 -11.73 -20.73
CA LYS A 139 19.09 -12.52 -19.49
C LYS A 139 19.74 -11.73 -18.35
N ARG A 140 20.76 -10.93 -18.65
CA ARG A 140 21.40 -10.04 -17.66
C ARG A 140 20.43 -8.98 -17.15
N PHE A 141 19.63 -8.39 -18.03
CA PHE A 141 18.58 -7.44 -17.69
C PHE A 141 17.56 -8.06 -16.71
N PHE A 142 16.94 -9.18 -17.05
CA PHE A 142 15.95 -9.82 -16.18
C PHE A 142 16.54 -10.22 -14.82
N LYS A 143 17.78 -10.71 -14.81
CA LYS A 143 18.50 -11.00 -13.56
C LYS A 143 18.72 -9.75 -12.71
N ASN A 144 19.03 -8.61 -13.32
CA ASN A 144 19.21 -7.33 -12.62
C ASN A 144 17.89 -6.82 -12.05
N VAL A 145 16.78 -6.87 -12.81
CA VAL A 145 15.46 -6.50 -12.30
C VAL A 145 15.08 -7.33 -11.07
N ARG A 146 15.26 -8.65 -11.13
CA ARG A 146 14.99 -9.53 -9.98
C ARG A 146 15.89 -9.19 -8.78
N ARG A 147 17.17 -8.91 -9.01
CA ARG A 147 18.10 -8.47 -7.96
C ARG A 147 17.67 -7.15 -7.32
N LEU A 148 17.26 -6.17 -8.12
CA LEU A 148 16.76 -4.88 -7.63
C LEU A 148 15.51 -5.05 -6.78
N LYS A 149 14.54 -5.87 -7.21
CA LYS A 149 13.39 -6.19 -6.36
C LYS A 149 13.84 -6.76 -5.01
N ILE A 150 14.73 -7.74 -5.00
CA ILE A 150 15.14 -8.40 -3.75
C ILE A 150 15.93 -7.44 -2.84
N ALA A 151 16.81 -6.61 -3.41
CA ALA A 151 17.72 -5.75 -2.66
C ALA A 151 17.07 -4.44 -2.20
N ASP A 152 16.27 -3.80 -3.05
CA ASP A 152 15.76 -2.44 -2.83
C ASP A 152 14.26 -2.37 -2.58
N PHE A 153 13.46 -3.32 -3.07
CA PHE A 153 12.02 -3.26 -2.87
C PHE A 153 11.61 -3.83 -1.52
N GLN A 154 10.99 -2.99 -0.70
CA GLN A 154 10.33 -3.37 0.54
C GLN A 154 8.90 -2.83 0.52
N LYS A 155 7.94 -3.60 1.05
CA LYS A 155 6.59 -3.07 1.28
C LYS A 155 6.67 -1.86 2.20
N LEU A 156 5.81 -0.88 1.95
CA LEU A 156 5.79 0.34 2.74
C LEU A 156 5.47 -0.02 4.19
N SER A 157 6.31 0.44 5.11
CA SER A 157 6.09 0.31 6.55
C SER A 157 6.14 1.67 7.21
N VAL A 158 5.24 1.89 8.16
CA VAL A 158 5.19 3.11 8.97
C VAL A 158 6.12 2.94 10.16
N CYS A 159 7.22 3.68 10.18
CA CYS A 159 8.23 3.68 11.25
C CYS A 159 8.77 2.29 11.59
N GLY A 160 8.73 1.33 10.64
CA GLY A 160 9.08 -0.07 10.89
C GLY A 160 8.13 -0.82 11.83
N LEU A 161 7.05 -0.18 12.29
CA LEU A 161 6.09 -0.75 13.25
C LEU A 161 4.94 -1.48 12.55
N VAL A 162 4.44 -0.89 11.46
CA VAL A 162 3.20 -1.33 10.81
C VAL A 162 3.37 -1.36 9.30
N CYS A 163 3.20 -2.54 8.70
CA CYS A 163 3.18 -2.69 7.25
C CYS A 163 1.86 -2.13 6.68
N ILE A 164 1.95 -1.31 5.64
CA ILE A 164 0.78 -0.80 4.92
C ILE A 164 0.42 -1.83 3.86
N ASP A 165 -0.51 -2.70 4.22
CA ASP A 165 -1.09 -3.73 3.38
C ASP A 165 -2.62 -3.76 3.54
N ALA A 166 -3.28 -4.66 2.82
CA ALA A 166 -4.73 -4.80 2.89
C ALA A 166 -5.26 -5.27 4.27
N ALA A 167 -4.41 -5.76 5.17
CA ALA A 167 -4.79 -6.21 6.50
C ALA A 167 -4.81 -5.08 7.53
N LEU A 168 -4.10 -3.97 7.29
CA LEU A 168 -3.99 -2.86 8.23
C LEU A 168 -5.36 -2.30 8.71
N PRO A 169 -6.36 -2.00 7.85
CA PRO A 169 -7.65 -1.51 8.32
C PRO A 169 -8.38 -2.50 9.24
N LEU A 170 -8.23 -3.80 8.96
CA LEU A 170 -8.83 -4.86 9.76
C LEU A 170 -8.13 -4.99 11.13
N GLN A 171 -6.80 -4.96 11.15
CA GLN A 171 -6.02 -4.96 12.39
C GLN A 171 -6.34 -3.76 13.28
N LEU A 172 -6.45 -2.57 12.67
CA LEU A 172 -6.84 -1.35 13.39
C LEU A 172 -8.26 -1.45 13.96
N SER A 173 -9.20 -2.00 13.18
CA SER A 173 -10.58 -2.23 13.64
C SER A 173 -10.64 -3.22 14.80
N ALA A 174 -9.85 -4.30 14.74
CA ALA A 174 -9.74 -5.26 15.83
C ALA A 174 -9.19 -4.60 17.10
N LEU A 175 -8.14 -3.77 16.98
CA LEU A 175 -7.57 -3.02 18.10
C LEU A 175 -8.62 -2.08 18.72
N VAL A 176 -9.33 -1.30 17.91
CA VAL A 176 -10.41 -0.42 18.37
C VAL A 176 -11.48 -1.22 19.10
N ALA A 177 -11.91 -2.36 18.56
CA ALA A 177 -12.91 -3.21 19.21
C ALA A 177 -12.45 -3.73 20.57
N THR A 178 -11.20 -4.21 20.68
CA THR A 178 -10.62 -4.65 21.96
C THR A 178 -10.65 -3.54 23.01
N TYR A 179 -10.18 -2.34 22.67
CA TYR A 179 -10.19 -1.21 23.62
C TYR A 179 -11.59 -0.70 23.91
N THR A 180 -12.52 -0.79 22.96
CA THR A 180 -13.94 -0.49 23.18
C THR A 180 -14.52 -1.41 24.24
N VAL A 181 -14.25 -2.73 24.17
CA VAL A 181 -14.69 -3.69 25.19
C VAL A 181 -14.15 -3.32 26.57
N VAL A 182 -12.86 -2.96 26.67
CA VAL A 182 -12.26 -2.53 27.94
C VAL A 182 -12.94 -1.27 28.49
N LEU A 183 -13.20 -0.26 27.66
CA LEU A 183 -13.91 0.95 28.06
C LEU A 183 -15.33 0.64 28.56
N LEU A 184 -16.05 -0.26 27.89
CA LEU A 184 -17.37 -0.69 28.30
C LEU A 184 -17.32 -1.44 29.64
N GLN A 185 -16.36 -2.33 29.84
CA GLN A 185 -16.17 -3.03 31.12
C GLN A 185 -15.94 -2.03 32.25
N VAL A 186 -15.05 -1.06 32.08
CA VAL A 186 -14.78 -0.01 33.08
C VAL A 186 -16.01 0.87 33.36
N ALA A 187 -16.88 1.06 32.37
CA ALA A 187 -18.05 1.92 32.52
C ALA A 187 -19.24 1.25 33.22
N PHE A 188 -19.35 -0.08 33.15
CA PHE A 188 -20.56 -0.81 33.56
C PHE A 188 -20.33 -1.92 34.60
N ILE A 189 -19.10 -2.36 34.82
CA ILE A 189 -18.71 -3.34 35.86
C ILE A 189 -18.04 -2.58 37.00
#